data_AF-A0A7S0H495-F1
#
_entry.id   AF-A0A7S0H495-F1
#
_cell.length_a   1.000
_cell.length_b   1.000
_cell.length_c   1.000
_cell.angle_alpha   90.00
_cell.angle_beta   90.00
_cell.angle_gamma   90.00
#
_symmetry.space_group_name_H-M   'P 1'
#
loop_
_entity.id
_entity.type
_entity.pdbx_description
1 polymer ?
#
loop_
_entity_poly.entity_id
_entity_poly.type
_entity_poly.pdbx_seq_one_letter_code
_entity_poly.pdbx_strand_id
1 'polypeptide(L)'
;FIYVRQDILGFISNKDTTTVGCGKAGAGNKGAVCARFQLFNSSLCFVNSHLAAHKENIDNRNNDFNKITEKARFSVKTNGNSTKMDMHDAIFWMGDLNYRLNFANEDLGVVYQHIQKEDW
;
A
#
# COMPACT_ATOMS: atom_id res chain seq x y z
N PHE A 1 -8.60 -2.83 8.29
CA PHE A 1 -8.81 -3.94 9.24
C PHE A 1 -8.47 -5.25 8.56
N ILE A 2 -7.98 -6.24 9.32
CA ILE A 2 -7.73 -7.60 8.83
C ILE A 2 -8.61 -8.53 9.66
N TYR A 3 -9.47 -9.28 8.98
CA TYR A 3 -10.30 -10.31 9.58
C TYR A 3 -9.76 -11.67 9.17
N VAL A 4 -9.84 -12.62 10.09
CA VAL A 4 -9.33 -13.97 9.90
C VAL A 4 -10.38 -14.96 10.37
N ARG A 5 -10.43 -16.13 9.73
CA ARG A 5 -11.34 -17.19 10.15
C ARG A 5 -10.91 -17.72 11.53
N GLN A 6 -11.89 -18.14 12.33
CA GLN A 6 -11.65 -18.62 13.69
C GLN A 6 -10.72 -19.85 13.72
N ASP A 7 -10.83 -20.74 12.74
CA ASP A 7 -10.04 -21.97 12.64
C ASP A 7 -8.56 -21.74 12.29
N ILE A 8 -8.21 -20.55 11.80
CA ILE A 8 -6.80 -20.19 11.54
C ILE A 8 -6.19 -19.27 12.60
N LEU A 9 -6.98 -18.78 13.56
CA LEU A 9 -6.54 -17.80 14.56
C LEU A 9 -5.34 -18.29 15.38
N GLY A 10 -5.31 -19.58 15.73
CA GLY A 10 -4.23 -20.20 16.48
C GLY A 10 -2.88 -20.24 15.76
N PHE A 11 -2.87 -20.03 14.43
CA PHE A 11 -1.65 -20.04 13.60
C PHE A 11 -1.11 -18.64 13.32
N ILE A 12 -1.73 -17.59 13.90
CA ILE A 12 -1.34 -16.19 13.68
C ILE A 12 -0.49 -15.66 14.84
N SER A 13 0.77 -15.35 14.55
CA SER A 13 1.72 -14.79 15.52
C SER A 13 2.39 -13.51 14.99
N ASN A 14 3.23 -12.88 15.82
CA ASN A 14 4.05 -11.72 15.45
C ASN A 14 3.28 -10.60 14.71
N LYS A 15 2.10 -10.26 15.23
CA LYS A 15 1.21 -9.21 14.72
C LYS A 15 1.82 -7.85 15.01
N ASP A 16 1.83 -6.96 14.03
CA ASP A 16 2.32 -5.60 14.22
C ASP A 16 1.71 -4.64 13.18
N THR A 17 1.74 -3.35 13.48
CA THR A 17 1.24 -2.28 12.60
C THR A 17 2.19 -1.10 12.61
N THR A 18 2.29 -0.40 11.49
CA THR A 18 3.06 0.84 11.38
C THR A 18 2.39 1.81 10.40
N THR A 19 2.80 3.07 10.41
CA THR A 19 2.26 4.11 9.54
C THR A 19 3.37 4.99 9.00
N VAL A 20 3.24 5.46 7.75
CA VAL A 20 4.18 6.39 7.13
C VAL A 20 3.41 7.58 6.58
N GLY A 21 3.74 8.80 7.02
CA GLY A 21 3.20 10.04 6.47
C GLY A 21 3.98 10.53 5.25
N CYS A 22 3.29 10.87 4.16
CA CYS A 22 3.88 11.25 2.88
C CYS A 22 3.80 12.74 2.53
N GLY A 23 2.95 13.54 3.20
CA GLY A 23 2.86 14.98 2.92
C GLY A 23 4.13 15.79 3.24
N LYS A 24 4.10 17.11 2.98
CA LYS A 24 5.25 18.01 3.22
C LYS A 24 5.73 17.87 4.67
N ALA A 25 7.04 17.62 4.85
CA ALA A 25 7.64 17.32 6.16
C ALA A 25 7.02 16.12 6.93
N GLY A 26 6.31 15.22 6.24
CA GLY A 26 5.58 14.12 6.87
C GLY A 26 4.19 14.50 7.42
N ALA A 27 3.76 15.76 7.27
CA ALA A 27 2.46 16.24 7.68
C ALA A 27 1.47 16.26 6.51
N GLY A 28 0.24 15.80 6.73
CA GLY A 28 -0.83 15.81 5.73
C GLY A 28 -1.72 14.56 5.80
N ASN A 29 -2.60 14.40 4.81
CA ASN A 29 -3.56 13.29 4.72
C ASN A 29 -3.12 12.18 3.73
N LYS A 30 -1.85 12.16 3.33
CA LYS A 30 -1.26 11.19 2.41
C LYS A 30 -0.24 10.33 3.13
N GLY A 31 -0.18 9.05 2.79
CA GLY A 31 0.65 8.09 3.49
C GLY A 31 0.14 6.67 3.35
N ALA A 32 0.62 5.80 4.25
CA ALA A 32 0.16 4.43 4.34
C ALA A 32 -0.01 3.96 5.79
N VAL A 33 -0.92 3.02 5.96
CA VAL A 33 -1.02 2.16 7.13
C VAL A 33 -0.62 0.75 6.69
N CYS A 34 0.29 0.14 7.44
CA CYS A 34 0.79 -1.19 7.17
C CYS A 34 0.46 -2.11 8.35
N ALA A 35 0.01 -3.32 8.06
CA ALA A 35 -0.24 -4.35 9.06
C ALA A 35 0.44 -5.64 8.62
N ARG A 36 1.08 -6.33 9.57
CA ARG A 36 1.78 -7.58 9.31
C ARG A 36 1.45 -8.63 10.34
N PHE A 37 1.60 -9.88 9.95
CA PHE A 37 1.57 -11.02 10.87
C PHE A 37 2.28 -12.22 10.26
N GLN A 38 2.61 -13.18 11.09
CA GLN A 38 3.07 -14.50 10.69
C GLN A 38 1.85 -15.42 10.63
N LEU A 39 1.67 -16.14 9.52
CA LEU A 39 0.69 -17.21 9.35
C LEU A 39 1.44 -18.51 9.06
N PHE A 40 1.41 -19.46 10.00
CA PHE A 40 2.31 -20.61 9.97
C PHE A 40 3.78 -20.16 9.80
N ASN A 41 4.43 -20.58 8.71
CA ASN A 41 5.81 -20.25 8.38
C ASN A 41 5.94 -19.12 7.34
N SER A 42 4.84 -18.46 6.96
CA SER A 42 4.84 -17.32 6.04
C SER A 42 4.53 -15.99 6.73
N SER A 43 5.35 -15.00 6.46
CA SER A 43 5.17 -13.62 6.88
C SER A 43 4.37 -12.84 5.83
N LEU A 44 3.26 -12.23 6.26
CA LEU A 44 2.36 -11.48 5.38
C LEU A 44 2.37 -10.00 5.79
N CYS A 45 2.41 -9.11 4.82
CA CYS A 45 2.28 -7.67 5.03
C CYS A 45 1.21 -7.08 4.11
N PHE A 46 0.34 -6.25 4.68
CA PHE A 46 -0.73 -5.55 3.98
C PHE A 46 -0.47 -4.06 4.10
N VAL A 47 -0.35 -3.37 2.97
CA VAL A 47 -0.12 -1.94 2.88
C VAL A 47 -1.35 -1.30 2.26
N ASN A 48 -2.01 -0.42 3.01
CA ASN A 48 -3.08 0.43 2.49
C ASN A 48 -2.58 1.86 2.39
N SER A 49 -2.44 2.40 1.18
CA SER A 49 -1.90 3.73 0.93
C SER A 49 -2.91 4.69 0.29
N HIS A 50 -2.78 5.97 0.61
CA HIS A 50 -3.44 7.08 -0.07
C HIS A 50 -2.33 8.01 -0.57
N LEU A 51 -2.03 7.94 -1.87
CA LEU A 51 -0.91 8.64 -2.51
C LEU A 51 -1.30 10.02 -3.06
N ALA A 52 -0.32 10.85 -3.43
CA ALA A 52 -0.53 12.19 -3.97
C ALA A 52 -1.61 12.25 -5.07
N ALA A 53 -2.57 13.16 -4.88
CA ALA A 53 -3.71 13.37 -5.77
C ALA A 53 -3.34 14.25 -6.99
N HIS A 54 -4.29 14.40 -7.92
CA HIS A 54 -4.20 15.16 -9.17
C HIS A 54 -3.34 14.50 -10.26
N LYS A 55 -3.74 14.68 -11.53
CA LYS A 55 -3.24 13.90 -12.67
C LYS A 55 -1.73 14.09 -12.88
N GLU A 56 -1.27 15.33 -12.78
CA GLU A 56 0.10 15.81 -12.96
C GLU A 56 1.10 15.27 -11.93
N ASN A 57 0.65 14.83 -10.75
CA ASN A 57 1.50 14.47 -9.63
C ASN A 57 2.07 13.03 -9.70
N ILE A 58 2.47 12.57 -10.89
CA ILE A 58 3.01 11.21 -11.09
C ILE A 58 4.29 11.02 -10.25
N ASP A 59 5.22 11.96 -10.34
CA ASP A 59 6.48 11.88 -9.59
C ASP A 59 6.27 11.92 -8.08
N ASN A 60 5.31 12.71 -7.62
CA ASN A 60 4.94 12.76 -6.21
C ASN A 60 4.36 11.42 -5.71
N ARG A 61 3.53 10.74 -6.51
CA ARG A 61 3.05 9.38 -6.19
C ARG A 61 4.18 8.37 -6.12
N ASN A 62 5.10 8.40 -7.09
CA ASN A 62 6.27 7.52 -7.11
C ASN A 62 7.18 7.77 -5.89
N ASN A 63 7.36 9.04 -5.50
CA ASN A 63 8.10 9.43 -4.31
C ASN A 63 7.39 8.97 -3.02
N ASP A 64 6.06 9.08 -2.95
CA ASP A 64 5.27 8.57 -1.83
C ASP A 64 5.46 7.06 -1.67
N PHE A 65 5.38 6.30 -2.77
CA PHE A 65 5.65 4.86 -2.79
C PHE A 65 7.05 4.55 -2.27
N ASN A 66 8.08 5.20 -2.81
CA ASN A 66 9.48 4.99 -2.39
C ASN A 66 9.69 5.29 -0.91
N LYS A 67 9.09 6.39 -0.42
CA LYS A 67 9.15 6.78 0.99
C LYS A 67 8.49 5.74 1.91
N ILE A 68 7.33 5.19 1.52
CA ILE A 68 6.65 4.13 2.27
C ILE A 68 7.54 2.88 2.33
N THR A 69 8.10 2.46 1.20
CA THR A 69 9.01 1.29 1.11
C THR A 69 10.26 1.46 1.97
N GLU A 70 10.84 2.66 2.01
CA GLU A 70 12.04 2.93 2.80
C GLU A 70 11.75 2.99 4.31
N LYS A 71 10.63 3.62 4.70
CA LYS A 71 10.37 4.01 6.10
C LYS A 71 9.42 3.09 6.85
N ALA A 72 8.62 2.26 6.18
CA ALA A 72 7.71 1.34 6.84
C ALA A 72 8.49 0.26 7.60
N ARG A 73 8.54 0.41 8.93
CA ARG A 73 9.23 -0.49 9.86
C ARG A 73 8.31 -0.90 10.99
N PHE A 74 8.39 -2.17 11.35
CA PHE A 74 7.66 -2.78 12.45
C PHE A 74 8.55 -2.89 13.69
N SER A 75 7.92 -2.89 14.87
CA SER A 75 8.57 -3.09 16.16
C SER A 75 9.02 -4.54 16.36
N VAL A 76 8.33 -5.49 15.72
CA VAL A 76 8.75 -6.90 15.64
C VAL A 76 10.14 -6.98 15.02
N LYS A 77 11.04 -7.69 15.72
CA LYS A 77 12.41 -7.89 15.29
C LYS A 77 12.58 -9.22 14.55
N THR A 78 13.32 -9.18 13.45
CA THR A 78 13.82 -10.37 12.76
C THR A 78 15.35 -10.34 12.84
N ASN A 79 15.97 -11.39 13.37
CA ASN A 79 17.41 -11.47 13.59
C ASN A 79 18.00 -10.27 14.36
N GLY A 80 17.25 -9.77 15.37
CA GLY A 80 17.67 -8.64 16.20
C GLY A 80 17.41 -7.24 15.61
N ASN A 81 17.02 -7.13 14.34
CA ASN A 81 16.78 -5.85 13.65
C ASN A 81 15.29 -5.56 13.46
N SER A 82 14.91 -4.28 13.33
CA SER A 82 13.54 -3.88 12.96
C SER A 82 13.13 -4.54 11.64
N THR A 83 11.96 -5.16 11.58
CA THR A 83 11.46 -5.75 10.33
C THR A 83 10.97 -4.65 9.39
N LYS A 84 11.54 -4.54 8.19
CA LYS A 84 10.99 -3.65 7.15
C LYS A 84 9.80 -4.32 6.47
N MET A 85 8.92 -3.50 5.88
CA MET A 85 7.78 -4.02 5.10
C MET A 85 8.21 -4.89 3.92
N ASP A 86 9.30 -4.56 3.23
CA ASP A 86 9.81 -5.29 2.06
C ASP A 86 10.53 -6.61 2.40
N MET A 87 10.58 -7.01 3.68
CA MET A 87 11.18 -8.28 4.13
C MET A 87 10.17 -9.42 4.34
N HIS A 88 8.91 -9.24 3.94
CA HIS A 88 7.87 -10.26 4.13
C HIS A 88 7.79 -11.19 2.92
N ASP A 89 7.39 -12.45 3.15
CA ASP A 89 7.26 -13.46 2.09
C ASP A 89 6.19 -13.08 1.07
N ALA A 90 5.10 -12.42 1.52
CA ALA A 90 4.10 -11.86 0.63
C ALA A 90 3.66 -10.46 1.10
N ILE A 91 3.57 -9.54 0.13
CA ILE A 91 3.17 -8.16 0.35
C ILE A 91 1.96 -7.85 -0.53
N PHE A 92 0.87 -7.42 0.09
CA PHE A 92 -0.32 -6.95 -0.59
C PHE A 92 -0.36 -5.43 -0.47
N TRP A 93 -0.19 -4.73 -1.58
CA TRP A 93 -0.26 -3.27 -1.62
C TRP A 93 -1.53 -2.82 -2.33
N MET A 94 -2.32 -2.01 -1.64
CA MET A 94 -3.63 -1.54 -2.10
C MET A 94 -3.95 -0.13 -1.58
N GLY A 95 -5.11 0.40 -1.97
CA GLY A 95 -5.64 1.68 -1.52
C GLY A 95 -5.90 2.66 -2.67
N ASP A 96 -6.09 3.93 -2.33
CA ASP A 96 -6.21 5.00 -3.33
C ASP A 96 -4.82 5.43 -3.82
N LEU A 97 -4.33 4.72 -4.85
CA LEU A 97 -3.04 4.98 -5.46
C LEU A 97 -3.04 6.29 -6.30
N ASN A 98 -4.21 6.84 -6.61
CA ASN A 98 -4.38 8.10 -7.34
C ASN A 98 -3.76 8.20 -8.75
N TYR A 99 -3.27 7.11 -9.37
CA TYR A 99 -2.90 7.12 -10.78
C TYR A 99 -4.12 7.34 -11.66
N ARG A 100 -3.94 8.07 -12.77
CA ARG A 100 -5.01 8.44 -13.71
C ARG A 100 -4.63 8.01 -15.11
N LEU A 101 -5.63 7.79 -15.96
CA LEU A 101 -5.42 7.53 -17.38
C LEU A 101 -4.69 8.72 -18.02
N ASN A 102 -3.64 8.40 -18.78
CA ASN A 102 -2.89 9.36 -19.57
C ASN A 102 -3.08 9.03 -21.05
N PHE A 103 -3.75 9.90 -21.79
CA PHE A 103 -4.13 9.67 -23.18
C PHE A 103 -4.12 10.99 -23.96
N ALA A 104 -3.72 10.92 -25.22
CA ALA A 104 -3.20 12.05 -26.00
C ALA A 104 -4.18 13.22 -26.20
N ASN A 105 -5.49 12.96 -26.22
CA ASN A 105 -6.51 13.97 -26.55
C ASN A 105 -7.40 14.38 -25.37
N GLU A 106 -7.24 13.75 -24.19
CA GLU A 106 -8.11 13.95 -23.02
C GLU A 106 -9.64 13.85 -23.29
N ASP A 107 -10.05 13.30 -24.44
CA ASP A 107 -11.44 13.04 -24.77
C ASP A 107 -12.03 11.94 -23.88
N LEU A 108 -12.68 12.37 -22.82
CA LEU A 108 -13.39 11.49 -21.89
C LEU A 108 -14.48 10.68 -22.59
N GLY A 109 -15.05 11.16 -23.70
CA GLY A 109 -16.09 10.46 -24.46
C GLY A 109 -15.63 9.10 -24.97
N VAL A 110 -14.39 9.02 -25.47
CA VAL A 110 -13.78 7.75 -25.91
C VAL A 110 -13.61 6.80 -24.73
N VAL A 111 -13.08 7.30 -23.61
CA VAL A 111 -12.93 6.49 -22.38
C VAL A 111 -14.28 5.96 -21.91
N TYR A 112 -15.32 6.79 -21.90
CA TYR A 112 -16.66 6.36 -21.53
C TYR A 112 -17.20 5.28 -22.47
N GLN A 113 -16.96 5.37 -23.77
CA GLN A 113 -17.39 4.34 -24.73
C GLN A 113 -16.72 2.99 -24.47
N HIS A 114 -15.41 2.98 -24.19
CA HIS A 114 -14.68 1.76 -23.84
C HIS A 114 -15.20 1.13 -22.54
N ILE A 115 -15.44 1.95 -21.51
CA ILE A 115 -16.04 1.49 -20.24
C ILE A 115 -17.41 0.85 -20.46
N GLN A 116 -18.29 1.48 -21.25
CA GLN A 116 -19.63 0.96 -21.53
C GLN A 116 -19.62 -0.37 -22.30
N LYS A 117 -18.57 -0.61 -23.09
CA LYS A 117 -18.41 -1.83 -23.89
C LYS A 117 -17.62 -2.92 -23.18
N GLU A 118 -17.15 -2.69 -21.95
CA GLU A 118 -16.25 -3.61 -21.26
C GLU A 118 -14.97 -3.91 -22.07
N ASP A 119 -14.45 -2.88 -22.77
CA ASP A 119 -13.28 -2.94 -23.64
C ASP A 119 -12.12 -2.12 -23.02
N TRP A 120 -11.51 -2.67 -21.97
CA TRP A 120 -10.51 -2.00 -21.11
C TRP A 120 -9.06 -2.12 -21.56
#